data_AF-A0A6C0IL41-F1
#
_entry.id   AF-A0A6C0IL41-F1
#
_cell.length_a   1.000
_cell.length_b   1.000
_cell.length_c   1.000
_cell.angle_alpha   90.00
_cell.angle_beta   90.00
_cell.angle_gamma   90.00
#
_symmetry.space_group_name_H-M   'P 1'
#
loop_
_entity.id
_entity.type
_entity.pdbx_description
1 polymer ?
#
loop_
_entity_poly.entity_id
_entity_poly.type
_entity_poly.pdbx_seq_one_letter_code
_entity_poly.pdbx_strand_id
1 'polypeptide(L)'
;MALLNKDSKEALFWAFEYYYSGYPSETTNYIIQIYYDYYYVLNPTFEKYMFIQLKKVTLENENEELALFIKLIIDNLIFRPYTLDTFMLRNMGLQFEINFDEIEEVNKEIISSLMEQENYVYLSTLLMQCEKYRDVKELEELHSEIIDKMGSHIKINKNVKMKETNALIGNCYKEEFILKRTIILAKIINYYSIKENQKMNRSVYIENDIEKQKEELCKYKTQYPAKLKEDTKYATNKNEFIGIFQLERFKEENKTYRDNYLKNWEYYAYDTPYWMNRFALYEGNKDEEQKRIIYEDEEKENEFYEDMDYFPDESSKETQEKSIGKIEKVSNLNEFYCKYGGRNVIKIEEEEIVDLDLIVVY
;
A
#
# COMPACT_ATOMS: atom_id res chain seq x y z
N MET A 1 -9.25 2.14 1.83
CA MET A 1 -10.50 2.90 2.14
C MET A 1 -10.74 3.05 3.65
N ALA A 2 -10.61 2.00 4.46
CA ALA A 2 -10.81 2.04 5.92
C ALA A 2 -10.10 3.23 6.62
N LEU A 3 -8.83 3.48 6.30
CA LEU A 3 -8.05 4.62 6.81
C LEU A 3 -8.66 6.00 6.45
N LEU A 4 -9.13 6.17 5.21
CA LEU A 4 -9.78 7.41 4.75
C LEU A 4 -11.11 7.61 5.50
N ASN A 5 -11.86 6.52 5.71
CA ASN A 5 -13.10 6.49 6.48
C ASN A 5 -12.91 6.50 8.01
N LYS A 6 -11.67 6.59 8.50
CA LYS A 6 -11.38 6.65 9.94
C LYS A 6 -11.77 5.38 10.72
N ASP A 7 -11.85 4.23 10.05
CA ASP A 7 -12.10 2.93 10.67
C ASP A 7 -10.77 2.22 11.03
N SER A 8 -10.28 2.42 12.26
CA SER A 8 -9.03 1.82 12.71
C SER A 8 -9.12 0.30 12.84
N LYS A 9 -10.27 -0.23 13.22
CA LYS A 9 -10.44 -1.67 13.43
C LYS A 9 -10.38 -2.42 12.10
N GLU A 10 -11.04 -1.88 11.07
CA GLU A 10 -10.99 -2.46 9.72
C GLU A 10 -9.60 -2.28 9.08
N ALA A 11 -8.96 -1.13 9.29
CA ALA A 11 -7.60 -0.89 8.79
C ALA A 11 -6.56 -1.85 9.41
N LEU A 12 -6.58 -2.01 10.75
CA LEU A 12 -5.68 -2.94 11.44
C LEU A 12 -5.96 -4.39 11.08
N PHE A 13 -7.24 -4.77 10.95
CA PHE A 13 -7.61 -6.11 10.50
C PHE A 13 -6.95 -6.44 9.16
N TRP A 14 -7.19 -5.67 8.11
CA TRP A 14 -6.64 -5.98 6.78
C TRP A 14 -5.12 -5.91 6.73
N ALA A 15 -4.50 -4.98 7.45
CA ALA A 15 -3.04 -4.92 7.53
C ALA A 15 -2.45 -6.19 8.15
N PHE A 16 -3.04 -6.69 9.24
CA PHE A 16 -2.53 -7.88 9.91
C PHE A 16 -2.94 -9.20 9.26
N GLU A 17 -4.06 -9.25 8.55
CA GLU A 17 -4.39 -10.39 7.68
C GLU A 17 -3.29 -10.63 6.64
N TYR A 18 -2.86 -9.57 5.94
CA TYR A 18 -1.80 -9.68 4.94
C TYR A 18 -0.42 -9.92 5.58
N TYR A 19 -0.12 -9.23 6.69
CA TYR A 19 1.11 -9.42 7.45
C TYR A 19 1.31 -10.87 7.90
N TYR A 20 0.31 -11.46 8.55
CA TYR A 20 0.38 -12.83 9.07
C TYR A 20 0.17 -13.91 8.00
N SER A 21 -0.25 -13.53 6.78
CA SER A 21 -0.15 -14.38 5.59
C SER A 21 1.29 -14.59 5.10
N GLY A 22 2.27 -13.96 5.76
CA GLY A 22 3.70 -14.15 5.52
C GLY A 22 4.35 -13.06 4.66
N TYR A 23 3.74 -11.87 4.61
CA TYR A 23 4.21 -10.72 3.82
C TYR A 23 4.53 -9.49 4.68
N PRO A 24 5.43 -9.59 5.69
CA PRO A 24 5.71 -8.49 6.60
C PRO A 24 6.35 -7.28 5.90
N SER A 25 7.20 -7.57 4.91
CA SER A 25 7.94 -6.60 4.11
C SER A 25 7.02 -5.78 3.21
N GLU A 26 6.15 -6.46 2.48
CA GLU A 26 5.19 -5.91 1.54
C GLU A 26 4.11 -5.12 2.30
N THR A 27 3.63 -5.66 3.43
CA THR A 27 2.71 -4.92 4.31
C THR A 27 3.34 -3.60 4.77
N THR A 28 4.61 -3.64 5.16
CA THR A 28 5.36 -2.44 5.59
C THR A 28 5.47 -1.42 4.44
N ASN A 29 5.80 -1.88 3.23
CA ASN A 29 5.83 -1.03 2.03
C ASN A 29 4.47 -0.38 1.75
N TYR A 30 3.38 -1.14 1.81
CA TYR A 30 2.04 -0.60 1.60
C TYR A 30 1.67 0.47 2.63
N ILE A 31 2.04 0.29 3.90
CA ILE A 31 1.80 1.32 4.93
C ILE A 31 2.62 2.59 4.67
N ILE A 32 3.87 2.47 4.23
CA ILE A 32 4.70 3.61 3.83
C ILE A 32 4.09 4.30 2.60
N GLN A 33 3.69 3.53 1.59
CA GLN A 33 3.07 4.04 0.37
C GLN A 33 1.78 4.80 0.67
N ILE A 34 0.89 4.24 1.50
CA ILE A 34 -0.34 4.90 1.94
C ILE A 34 -0.02 6.23 2.64
N TYR A 35 1.02 6.28 3.47
CA TYR A 35 1.42 7.53 4.09
C TYR A 35 1.82 8.58 3.04
N TYR A 36 2.63 8.24 2.04
CA TYR A 36 3.06 9.19 1.01
C TYR A 36 1.96 9.55 0.00
N ASP A 37 1.09 8.60 -0.33
CA ASP A 37 -0.06 8.79 -1.21
C ASP A 37 -1.07 9.77 -0.64
N TYR A 38 -1.38 9.62 0.64
CA TYR A 38 -2.54 10.27 1.23
C TYR A 38 -2.20 11.27 2.32
N TYR A 39 -1.16 11.06 3.12
CA TYR A 39 -0.99 11.78 4.38
C TYR A 39 0.23 12.70 4.41
N TYR A 40 1.27 12.43 3.65
CA TYR A 40 2.54 13.17 3.71
C TYR A 40 2.36 14.66 3.46
N VAL A 41 1.62 15.01 2.40
CA VAL A 41 1.45 16.39 1.93
C VAL A 41 0.98 17.32 3.05
N LEU A 42 0.04 16.89 3.89
CA LEU A 42 -0.52 17.67 5.00
C LEU A 42 0.10 17.35 6.37
N ASN A 43 0.96 16.34 6.45
CA ASN A 43 1.60 15.88 7.69
C ASN A 43 3.10 15.60 7.52
N PRO A 44 3.90 16.46 6.86
CA PRO A 44 5.28 16.13 6.48
C PRO A 44 6.21 15.94 7.70
N THR A 45 5.83 16.43 8.88
CA THR A 45 6.57 16.24 10.12
C THR A 45 6.44 14.82 10.68
N PHE A 46 5.40 14.06 10.30
CA PHE A 46 5.18 12.69 10.74
C PHE A 46 6.21 11.71 10.16
N GLU A 47 6.83 12.05 9.02
CA GLU A 47 7.92 11.29 8.40
C GLU A 47 9.06 11.00 9.39
N LYS A 48 9.42 12.00 10.21
CA LYS A 48 10.46 11.83 11.23
C LYS A 48 10.09 10.75 12.24
N TYR A 49 8.83 10.71 12.67
CA TYR A 49 8.35 9.68 13.58
C TYR A 49 8.38 8.30 12.92
N MET A 50 7.89 8.20 11.67
CA MET A 50 7.94 6.96 10.89
C MET A 50 9.38 6.42 10.75
N PHE A 51 10.32 7.28 10.38
CA PHE A 51 11.74 6.96 10.30
C PHE A 51 12.32 6.47 11.64
N ILE A 52 11.98 7.12 12.75
CA ILE A 52 12.45 6.70 14.08
C ILE A 52 11.90 5.32 14.45
N GLN A 53 10.64 4.99 14.12
CA GLN A 53 10.09 3.67 14.39
C GLN A 53 10.75 2.59 13.54
N LEU A 54 10.92 2.80 12.22
CA LEU A 54 11.60 1.83 11.35
C LEU A 54 13.05 1.56 11.79
N LYS A 55 13.75 2.56 12.32
CA LYS A 55 15.12 2.37 12.83
C LYS A 55 15.25 1.42 14.02
N LYS A 56 14.16 1.08 14.70
CA LYS A 56 14.16 0.12 15.80
C LYS A 56 14.16 -1.33 15.31
N VAL A 57 13.77 -1.53 14.05
CA VAL A 57 13.75 -2.83 13.39
C VAL A 57 15.20 -3.26 13.12
N THR A 58 15.57 -4.41 13.66
CA THR A 58 16.83 -5.11 13.45
C THR A 58 16.54 -6.52 12.96
N LEU A 59 17.56 -7.21 12.43
CA LEU A 59 17.43 -8.60 11.99
C LEU A 59 16.97 -9.54 13.13
N GLU A 60 17.27 -9.20 14.38
CA GLU A 60 16.94 -10.03 15.55
C GLU A 60 15.50 -9.86 16.02
N ASN A 61 14.85 -8.74 15.71
CA ASN A 61 13.52 -8.39 16.22
C ASN A 61 12.51 -8.04 15.12
N GLU A 62 12.86 -8.32 13.86
CA GLU A 62 12.16 -7.84 12.65
C GLU A 62 10.65 -8.08 12.73
N ASN A 63 10.24 -9.31 13.02
CA ASN A 63 8.82 -9.69 13.08
C ASN A 63 8.01 -8.94 14.16
N GLU A 64 8.60 -8.63 15.31
CA GLU A 64 7.88 -7.94 16.38
C GLU A 64 7.85 -6.43 16.16
N GLU A 65 8.98 -5.85 15.76
CA GLU A 65 9.11 -4.41 15.56
C GLU A 65 8.42 -3.93 14.28
N LEU A 66 8.34 -4.75 13.23
CA LEU A 66 7.53 -4.43 12.04
C LEU A 66 6.03 -4.46 12.35
N ALA A 67 5.54 -5.45 13.10
CA ALA A 67 4.15 -5.48 13.54
C ALA A 67 3.81 -4.25 14.41
N LEU A 68 4.69 -3.89 15.35
CA LEU A 68 4.54 -2.68 16.16
C LEU A 68 4.58 -1.41 15.31
N PHE A 69 5.51 -1.32 14.35
CA PHE A 69 5.58 -0.23 13.39
C PHE A 69 4.24 -0.06 12.66
N ILE A 70 3.72 -1.10 12.02
CA ILE A 70 2.46 -1.07 11.25
C ILE A 70 1.31 -0.53 12.10
N LYS A 71 1.12 -1.09 13.30
CA LYS A 71 0.06 -0.67 14.22
C LYS A 71 0.21 0.80 14.61
N LEU A 72 1.40 1.21 15.04
CA LEU A 72 1.67 2.58 15.46
C LEU A 72 1.44 3.59 14.33
N ILE A 73 1.79 3.24 13.09
CA ILE A 73 1.53 4.10 11.94
C ILE A 73 0.03 4.18 11.67
N ILE A 74 -0.69 3.06 11.55
CA ILE A 74 -2.13 3.04 11.30
C ILE A 74 -2.90 3.86 12.35
N ASP A 75 -2.61 3.64 13.63
CA ASP A 75 -3.24 4.37 14.73
C ASP A 75 -2.98 5.88 14.60
N ASN A 76 -1.78 6.29 14.17
CA ASN A 76 -1.47 7.70 13.94
C ASN A 76 -2.06 8.28 12.66
N LEU A 77 -2.24 7.49 11.59
CA LEU A 77 -2.85 7.95 10.34
C LEU A 77 -4.36 8.16 10.50
N ILE A 78 -5.01 7.44 11.41
CA ILE A 78 -6.47 7.45 11.51
C ILE A 78 -7.02 8.86 11.72
N PHE A 79 -6.49 9.67 12.63
CA PHE A 79 -7.03 11.02 12.90
C PHE A 79 -6.41 12.11 12.02
N ARG A 80 -5.45 11.78 11.16
CA ARG A 80 -4.75 12.78 10.35
C ARG A 80 -5.57 13.20 9.12
N PRO A 81 -5.45 14.47 8.70
CA PRO A 81 -5.97 14.89 7.41
C PRO A 81 -5.17 14.24 6.29
N TYR A 82 -5.80 14.06 5.15
CA TYR A 82 -5.22 13.46 3.96
C TYR A 82 -5.65 14.24 2.71
N THR A 83 -4.94 14.00 1.61
CA THR A 83 -5.20 14.46 0.25
C THR A 83 -5.22 13.25 -0.68
N LEU A 84 -5.71 13.41 -1.91
CA LEU A 84 -5.58 12.41 -2.97
C LEU A 84 -4.48 12.76 -3.97
N ASP A 85 -3.91 13.96 -3.90
CA ASP A 85 -2.99 14.53 -4.90
C ASP A 85 -1.90 13.56 -5.36
N THR A 86 -1.10 13.03 -4.43
CA THR A 86 0.00 12.11 -4.77
C THR A 86 -0.53 10.82 -5.39
N PHE A 87 -1.58 10.25 -4.79
CA PHE A 87 -2.20 9.02 -5.27
C PHE A 87 -2.74 9.17 -6.71
N MET A 88 -3.45 10.26 -6.98
CA MET A 88 -4.01 10.56 -8.29
C MET A 88 -2.90 10.78 -9.32
N LEU A 89 -1.96 11.68 -9.02
CA LEU A 89 -0.86 11.99 -9.92
C LEU A 89 0.01 10.77 -10.20
N ARG A 90 0.30 9.92 -9.22
CA ARG A 90 1.05 8.69 -9.46
C ARG A 90 0.34 7.81 -10.50
N ASN A 91 -0.97 7.61 -10.33
CA ASN A 91 -1.75 6.79 -11.25
C ASN A 91 -1.86 7.41 -12.64
N MET A 92 -2.01 8.73 -12.74
CA MET A 92 -1.90 9.47 -14.01
C MET A 92 -0.54 9.26 -14.65
N GLY A 93 0.52 9.47 -13.88
CA GLY A 93 1.89 9.34 -14.36
C GLY A 93 2.23 7.93 -14.85
N LEU A 94 1.56 6.90 -14.35
CA LEU A 94 1.74 5.51 -14.81
C LEU A 94 0.99 5.18 -16.10
N GLN A 95 -0.03 5.96 -16.46
CA GLN A 95 -0.96 5.63 -17.55
C GLN A 95 -0.92 6.59 -18.71
N PHE A 96 -0.55 7.86 -18.48
CA PHE A 96 -0.49 8.87 -19.53
C PHE A 96 0.66 8.56 -20.51
N GLU A 97 0.38 8.66 -21.80
CA GLU A 97 1.37 8.43 -22.85
C GLU A 97 2.35 9.61 -22.92
N ILE A 98 3.64 9.29 -23.05
CA ILE A 98 4.69 10.27 -23.29
C ILE A 98 5.67 9.72 -24.32
N ASN A 99 6.03 10.54 -25.30
CA ASN A 99 7.04 10.19 -26.27
C ASN A 99 8.42 10.58 -25.75
N PHE A 100 9.11 9.64 -25.10
CA PHE A 100 10.48 9.88 -24.63
C PHE A 100 11.48 10.13 -25.76
N ASP A 101 11.20 9.70 -27.00
CA ASP A 101 12.08 9.94 -28.15
C ASP A 101 12.17 11.43 -28.52
N GLU A 102 11.19 12.24 -28.12
CA GLU A 102 11.17 13.69 -28.31
C GLU A 102 11.86 14.47 -27.17
N ILE A 103 12.32 13.76 -26.13
CA ILE A 103 12.94 14.35 -24.95
C ILE A 103 14.43 13.98 -24.96
N GLU A 104 15.29 14.92 -25.37
CA GLU A 104 16.74 14.68 -25.49
C GLU A 104 17.37 14.10 -24.21
N GLU A 105 17.04 14.66 -23.04
CA GLU A 105 17.43 14.12 -21.74
C GLU A 105 16.53 14.67 -20.63
N VAL A 106 15.92 13.80 -19.81
CA VAL A 106 15.24 14.24 -18.59
C VAL A 106 16.29 14.63 -17.55
N ASN A 107 16.44 15.94 -17.35
CA ASN A 107 17.34 16.51 -16.35
C ASN A 107 16.56 17.31 -15.29
N LYS A 108 17.30 17.74 -14.28
CA LYS A 108 16.80 18.56 -13.19
C LYS A 108 16.20 19.90 -13.64
N GLU A 109 16.73 20.49 -14.70
CA GLU A 109 16.24 21.75 -15.24
C GLU A 109 14.82 21.60 -15.81
N ILE A 110 14.54 20.48 -16.48
CA ILE A 110 13.19 20.15 -16.97
C ILE A 110 12.22 19.99 -15.80
N ILE A 111 12.55 19.18 -14.80
CA ILE A 111 11.67 18.99 -13.63
C ILE A 111 11.44 20.33 -12.91
N SER A 112 12.49 21.12 -12.74
CA SER A 112 12.40 22.44 -12.13
C SER A 112 11.48 23.39 -12.91
N SER A 113 11.56 23.38 -14.24
CA SER A 113 10.71 24.17 -15.13
C SER A 113 9.25 23.73 -15.06
N LEU A 114 8.99 22.41 -15.10
CA LEU A 114 7.64 21.87 -14.96
C LEU A 114 7.03 22.19 -13.59
N MET A 115 7.86 22.25 -12.55
CA MET A 115 7.41 22.69 -11.23
C MET A 115 6.97 24.15 -11.20
N GLU A 116 7.65 25.01 -11.95
CA GLU A 116 7.31 26.44 -12.04
C GLU A 116 6.07 26.68 -12.89
N GLN A 117 5.89 25.86 -13.93
CA GLN A 117 4.72 25.88 -14.80
C GLN A 117 3.50 25.17 -14.23
N GLU A 118 3.64 24.49 -13.08
CA GLU A 118 2.56 23.74 -12.42
C GLU A 118 1.95 22.65 -13.33
N ASN A 119 2.78 22.07 -14.21
CA ASN A 119 2.36 20.99 -15.11
C ASN A 119 2.46 19.63 -14.40
N TYR A 120 1.53 19.39 -13.48
CA TYR A 120 1.58 18.28 -12.51
C TYR A 120 1.55 16.90 -13.17
N VAL A 121 0.65 16.71 -14.15
CA VAL A 121 0.46 15.42 -14.82
C VAL A 121 1.73 15.04 -15.56
N TYR A 122 2.26 15.94 -16.40
CA TYR A 122 3.47 15.66 -17.16
C TYR A 122 4.71 15.44 -16.27
N LEU A 123 4.84 16.22 -15.19
CA LEU A 123 5.88 16.02 -14.19
C LEU A 123 5.78 14.62 -13.54
N SER A 124 4.55 14.20 -13.20
CA SER A 124 4.31 12.87 -12.65
C SER A 124 4.64 11.76 -13.65
N THR A 125 4.22 11.92 -14.92
CA THR A 125 4.51 10.97 -16.00
C THR A 125 6.00 10.79 -16.20
N LEU A 126 6.77 11.88 -16.25
CA LEU A 126 8.23 11.80 -16.32
C LEU A 126 8.83 11.04 -15.14
N LEU A 127 8.41 11.36 -13.91
CA LEU A 127 8.93 10.72 -12.71
C LEU A 127 8.55 9.23 -12.65
N MET A 128 7.35 8.86 -13.09
CA MET A 128 6.82 7.50 -13.02
C MET A 128 7.27 6.59 -14.15
N GLN A 129 7.67 7.12 -15.31
CA GLN A 129 8.02 6.30 -16.48
C GLN A 129 9.49 6.41 -16.90
N CYS A 130 10.21 7.49 -16.57
CA CYS A 130 11.60 7.64 -17.00
C CYS A 130 12.52 6.61 -16.33
N GLU A 131 13.30 5.87 -17.13
CA GLU A 131 14.23 4.84 -16.65
C GLU A 131 15.29 5.39 -15.69
N LYS A 132 15.73 6.64 -15.88
CA LYS A 132 16.69 7.33 -15.00
C LYS A 132 16.29 7.27 -13.53
N TYR A 133 15.00 7.48 -13.24
CA TYR A 133 14.47 7.46 -11.88
C TYR A 133 14.23 6.05 -11.32
N ARG A 134 14.78 5.00 -11.95
CA ARG A 134 14.98 3.70 -11.28
C ARG A 134 16.22 3.72 -10.38
N ASP A 135 17.19 4.60 -10.67
CA ASP A 135 18.38 4.76 -9.83
C ASP A 135 18.03 5.59 -8.58
N VAL A 136 18.37 5.05 -7.42
CA VAL A 136 18.19 5.71 -6.12
C VAL A 136 18.98 7.02 -6.05
N LYS A 137 20.17 7.10 -6.63
CA LYS A 137 21.00 8.32 -6.60
C LYS A 137 20.33 9.46 -7.34
N GLU A 138 19.72 9.18 -8.49
CA GLU A 138 18.97 10.15 -9.29
C GLU A 138 17.77 10.70 -8.51
N LEU A 139 17.08 9.85 -7.76
CA LEU A 139 15.99 10.26 -6.85
C LEU A 139 16.51 11.11 -5.68
N GLU A 140 17.66 10.77 -5.10
CA GLU A 140 18.29 11.55 -4.03
C GLU A 140 18.75 12.93 -4.51
N GLU A 141 19.29 13.03 -5.72
CA GLU A 141 19.68 14.29 -6.35
C GLU A 141 18.45 15.18 -6.60
N LEU A 142 17.39 14.63 -7.19
CA LEU A 142 16.13 15.36 -7.38
C LEU A 142 15.53 15.81 -6.04
N HIS A 143 15.56 14.95 -5.01
CA HIS A 143 15.09 15.32 -3.67
C HIS A 143 15.88 16.49 -3.06
N SER A 144 17.20 16.50 -3.24
CA SER A 144 18.10 17.56 -2.78
C SER A 144 17.68 18.92 -3.35
N GLU A 145 17.28 18.97 -4.62
CA GLU A 145 16.83 20.19 -5.29
C GLU A 145 15.44 20.64 -4.84
N ILE A 146 14.52 19.69 -4.66
CA ILE A 146 13.19 19.98 -4.09
C ILE A 146 13.36 20.67 -2.73
N ILE A 147 14.26 20.18 -1.87
CA ILE A 147 14.54 20.82 -0.58
C ILE A 147 15.10 22.24 -0.76
N ASP A 148 16.01 22.46 -1.72
CA ASP A 148 16.57 23.79 -1.97
C ASP A 148 15.47 24.78 -2.41
N LYS A 149 14.57 24.35 -3.30
CA LYS A 149 13.39 25.13 -3.70
C LYS A 149 12.48 25.41 -2.50
N MET A 150 12.15 24.40 -1.68
CA MET A 150 11.35 24.59 -0.47
C MET A 150 12.02 25.54 0.54
N GLY A 151 13.35 25.50 0.65
CA GLY A 151 14.16 26.32 1.53
C GLY A 151 14.06 27.83 1.26
N SER A 152 13.68 28.20 0.04
CA SER A 152 13.40 29.60 -0.32
C SER A 152 12.09 30.13 0.30
N HIS A 153 11.17 29.25 0.68
CA HIS A 153 9.89 29.60 1.27
C HIS A 153 9.84 29.37 2.78
N ILE A 154 10.53 28.36 3.29
CA ILE A 154 10.53 28.00 4.72
C ILE A 154 11.91 27.61 5.22
N LYS A 155 12.13 27.74 6.53
CA LYS A 155 13.37 27.26 7.17
C LYS A 155 13.41 25.73 7.20
N ILE A 156 14.32 25.13 6.43
CA ILE A 156 14.54 23.68 6.40
C ILE A 156 16.00 23.35 6.70
N ASN A 157 16.22 22.27 7.44
CA ASN A 157 17.54 21.65 7.57
C ASN A 157 17.68 20.55 6.51
N LYS A 158 18.37 20.87 5.41
CA LYS A 158 18.56 19.96 4.27
C LYS A 158 19.20 18.63 4.67
N ASN A 159 20.27 18.66 5.45
CA ASN A 159 20.98 17.46 5.86
C ASN A 159 20.10 16.49 6.65
N VAL A 160 19.25 17.02 7.55
CA VAL A 160 18.30 16.20 8.32
C VAL A 160 17.24 15.60 7.38
N LYS A 161 16.66 16.40 6.49
CA LYS A 161 15.60 15.95 5.58
C LYS A 161 16.07 14.93 4.55
N MET A 162 17.27 15.13 4.00
CA MET A 162 17.95 14.15 3.16
C MET A 162 18.16 12.84 3.93
N LYS A 163 18.73 12.89 5.14
CA LYS A 163 18.98 11.68 5.94
C LYS A 163 17.71 10.89 6.26
N GLU A 164 16.63 11.58 6.63
CA GLU A 164 15.32 10.94 6.92
C GLU A 164 14.78 10.23 5.67
N THR A 165 14.83 10.90 4.51
CA THR A 165 14.27 10.38 3.25
C THR A 165 15.12 9.26 2.65
N ASN A 166 16.43 9.44 2.55
CA ASN A 166 17.32 8.45 1.95
C ASN A 166 17.30 7.15 2.72
N ALA A 167 17.15 7.21 4.05
CA ALA A 167 16.97 6.02 4.86
C ALA A 167 15.64 5.31 4.58
N LEU A 168 14.55 6.04 4.32
CA LEU A 168 13.28 5.42 3.93
C LEU A 168 13.40 4.78 2.54
N ILE A 169 13.97 5.49 1.57
CA ILE A 169 14.21 4.97 0.20
C ILE A 169 15.11 3.72 0.24
N GLY A 170 16.15 3.72 1.07
CA GLY A 170 17.06 2.58 1.24
C GLY A 170 16.44 1.38 1.97
N ASN A 171 15.43 1.61 2.81
CA ASN A 171 14.69 0.55 3.52
C ASN A 171 13.44 0.07 2.77
N CYS A 172 12.99 0.77 1.73
CA CYS A 172 12.01 0.23 0.80
C CYS A 172 12.64 -1.00 0.13
N TYR A 173 11.95 -2.15 0.18
CA TYR A 173 12.47 -3.39 -0.38
C TYR A 173 12.82 -3.21 -1.87
N LYS A 174 13.91 -3.87 -2.32
CA LYS A 174 14.68 -3.46 -3.51
C LYS A 174 13.85 -3.31 -4.79
N GLU A 175 12.85 -4.16 -4.97
CA GLU A 175 11.99 -4.20 -6.17
C GLU A 175 10.94 -3.07 -6.23
N GLU A 176 10.73 -2.32 -5.15
CA GLU A 176 9.67 -1.29 -5.07
C GLU A 176 10.11 0.09 -5.61
N PHE A 177 10.43 0.18 -6.90
CA PHE A 177 10.81 1.45 -7.53
C PHE A 177 9.64 2.46 -7.56
N ILE A 178 8.40 1.98 -7.67
CA ILE A 178 7.19 2.82 -7.64
C ILE A 178 7.05 3.53 -6.30
N LEU A 179 7.27 2.83 -5.18
CA LEU A 179 7.24 3.44 -3.85
C LEU A 179 8.29 4.55 -3.74
N LYS A 180 9.52 4.31 -4.19
CA LYS A 180 10.61 5.31 -4.13
C LYS A 180 10.26 6.57 -4.94
N ARG A 181 9.69 6.41 -6.15
CA ARG A 181 9.20 7.52 -6.97
C ARG A 181 8.03 8.25 -6.30
N THR A 182 7.11 7.51 -5.67
CA THR A 182 5.97 8.07 -4.92
C THR A 182 6.43 8.95 -3.76
N ILE A 183 7.48 8.55 -3.05
CA ILE A 183 8.10 9.36 -1.98
C ILE A 183 8.56 10.72 -2.51
N ILE A 184 9.21 10.74 -3.68
CA ILE A 184 9.68 11.98 -4.32
C ILE A 184 8.51 12.82 -4.81
N LEU A 185 7.52 12.20 -5.46
CA LEU A 185 6.31 12.88 -5.94
C LEU A 185 5.58 13.60 -4.79
N ALA A 186 5.39 12.93 -3.66
CA ALA A 186 4.75 13.50 -2.47
C ALA A 186 5.50 14.73 -1.94
N LYS A 187 6.83 14.79 -2.10
CA LYS A 187 7.66 15.93 -1.70
C LYS A 187 7.53 17.10 -2.64
N ILE A 188 7.43 16.85 -3.94
CA ILE A 188 7.09 17.86 -4.94
C ILE A 188 5.72 18.47 -4.62
N ILE A 189 4.73 17.65 -4.27
CA ILE A 189 3.39 18.14 -3.92
C ILE A 189 3.40 18.91 -2.59
N ASN A 190 4.16 18.46 -1.61
CA ASN A 190 4.35 19.20 -0.36
C ASN A 190 5.02 20.57 -0.59
N TYR A 191 5.93 20.69 -1.57
CA TYR A 191 6.47 21.98 -1.98
C TYR A 191 5.36 22.94 -2.45
N TYR A 192 4.41 22.50 -3.29
CA TYR A 192 3.28 23.34 -3.69
C TYR A 192 2.41 23.74 -2.51
N SER A 193 2.14 22.79 -1.60
CA SER A 193 1.38 23.05 -0.37
C SER A 193 2.02 24.16 0.48
N ILE A 194 3.36 24.18 0.56
CA ILE A 194 4.12 25.25 1.22
C ILE A 194 4.04 26.56 0.45
N LYS A 195 4.24 26.53 -0.89
CA LYS A 195 4.17 27.70 -1.77
C LYS A 195 2.83 28.42 -1.63
N GLU A 196 1.74 27.66 -1.49
CA GLU A 196 0.38 28.18 -1.29
C GLU A 196 0.03 28.57 0.16
N ASN A 197 0.96 28.43 1.10
CA ASN A 197 0.72 28.65 2.54
C ASN A 197 -0.40 27.78 3.13
N GLN A 198 -0.56 26.55 2.63
CA GLN A 198 -1.53 25.60 3.18
C GLN A 198 -1.20 25.28 4.64
N LYS A 199 -2.25 25.19 5.47
CA LYS A 199 -2.09 24.94 6.90
C LYS A 199 -1.81 23.46 7.15
N MET A 200 -0.55 23.17 7.48
CA MET A 200 -0.11 21.84 7.90
C MET A 200 -0.71 21.44 9.25
N ASN A 201 -0.92 20.14 9.44
CA ASN A 201 -1.38 19.64 10.71
C ASN A 201 -0.27 19.71 11.78
N ARG A 202 -0.67 19.83 13.05
CA ARG A 202 0.28 19.81 14.16
C ARG A 202 0.87 18.41 14.33
N SER A 203 2.12 18.36 14.80
CA SER A 203 2.83 17.14 15.19
C SER A 203 2.28 16.56 16.50
N VAL A 204 1.02 16.13 16.49
CA VAL A 204 0.39 15.40 17.59
C VAL A 204 0.58 13.92 17.32
N TYR A 205 1.05 13.16 18.30
CA TYR A 205 1.23 11.71 18.21
C TYR A 205 0.34 11.05 19.26
N ILE A 206 -0.15 9.84 18.97
CA ILE A 206 -0.76 9.02 20.01
C ILE A 206 0.31 8.68 21.05
N GLU A 207 -0.07 8.76 22.32
CA GLU A 207 0.78 8.32 23.42
C GLU A 207 0.99 6.81 23.32
N ASN A 208 2.24 6.40 23.19
CA ASN A 208 2.60 5.02 22.92
C ASN A 208 3.01 4.31 24.19
N ASP A 209 2.04 3.70 24.86
CA ASP A 209 2.30 2.63 25.81
C ASP A 209 2.68 1.36 25.04
N ILE A 210 3.98 1.10 24.88
CA ILE A 210 4.49 -0.01 24.06
C ILE A 210 3.99 -1.36 24.57
N GLU A 211 3.89 -1.56 25.89
CA GLU A 211 3.43 -2.82 26.46
C GLU A 211 1.98 -3.08 26.11
N LYS A 212 1.13 -2.06 26.26
CA LYS A 212 -0.28 -2.13 25.84
C LYS A 212 -0.42 -2.37 24.33
N GLN A 213 0.41 -1.72 23.50
CA GLN A 213 0.38 -1.93 22.06
C GLN A 213 0.74 -3.38 21.69
N LYS A 214 1.76 -3.96 22.36
CA LYS A 214 2.14 -5.37 22.19
C LYS A 214 1.03 -6.33 22.63
N GLU A 215 0.34 -6.04 23.74
CA GLU A 215 -0.81 -6.83 24.19
C GLU A 215 -1.96 -6.77 23.17
N GLU A 216 -2.25 -5.59 22.60
CA GLU A 216 -3.28 -5.44 21.57
C GLU A 216 -2.93 -6.18 20.27
N LEU A 217 -1.64 -6.27 19.91
CA LEU A 217 -1.18 -7.01 18.73
C LEU A 217 -1.51 -8.50 18.79
N CYS A 218 -1.52 -9.11 20.00
CA CYS A 218 -1.88 -10.51 20.17
C CYS A 218 -3.30 -10.83 19.66
N LYS A 219 -4.18 -9.84 19.56
CA LYS A 219 -5.56 -10.00 19.05
C LYS A 219 -5.63 -10.16 17.53
N TYR A 220 -4.56 -9.80 16.81
CA TYR A 220 -4.49 -9.88 15.36
C TYR A 220 -3.69 -11.07 14.86
N LYS A 221 -2.99 -11.78 15.76
CA LYS A 221 -2.34 -13.05 15.41
C LYS A 221 -3.41 -14.11 15.20
N THR A 222 -3.32 -14.85 14.10
CA THR A 222 -4.15 -16.04 13.86
C THR A 222 -4.00 -17.01 15.03
N GLN A 223 -5.13 -17.39 15.63
CA GLN A 223 -5.19 -18.39 16.69
C GLN A 223 -5.56 -19.74 16.10
N TYR A 224 -4.99 -20.82 16.63
CA TYR A 224 -5.23 -22.18 16.14
C TYR A 224 -6.13 -22.98 17.09
N PRO A 225 -7.03 -23.82 16.56
CA PRO A 225 -7.33 -24.01 15.13
C PRO A 225 -8.00 -22.76 14.53
N ALA A 226 -7.64 -22.40 13.30
CA ALA A 226 -8.19 -21.23 12.62
C ALA A 226 -9.65 -21.50 12.29
N LYS A 227 -10.58 -20.65 12.73
CA LYS A 227 -12.01 -20.84 12.47
C LYS A 227 -12.46 -19.73 11.53
N LEU A 228 -12.75 -20.09 10.26
CA LEU A 228 -13.17 -19.14 9.22
C LEU A 228 -14.32 -18.20 9.63
N LYS A 229 -15.21 -18.70 10.50
CA LYS A 229 -16.35 -17.94 11.05
C LYS A 229 -15.92 -16.80 11.98
N GLU A 230 -14.82 -16.95 12.69
CA GLU A 230 -14.25 -15.95 13.60
C GLU A 230 -13.32 -14.99 12.86
N ASP A 231 -12.69 -15.46 11.77
CA ASP A 231 -11.66 -14.71 11.02
C ASP A 231 -12.22 -13.84 9.87
N THR A 232 -13.44 -14.10 9.37
CA THR A 232 -14.07 -13.29 8.30
C THR A 232 -14.89 -12.11 8.83
N LYS A 233 -14.19 -11.09 9.35
CA LYS A 233 -14.83 -9.96 10.04
C LYS A 233 -15.36 -8.86 9.12
N TYR A 234 -14.58 -8.46 8.12
CA TYR A 234 -14.92 -7.37 7.20
C TYR A 234 -14.99 -7.87 5.76
N ALA A 235 -15.92 -7.33 4.97
CA ALA A 235 -15.99 -7.63 3.54
C ALA A 235 -14.91 -6.84 2.79
N THR A 236 -14.25 -7.48 1.82
CA THR A 236 -13.20 -6.84 1.01
C THR A 236 -13.73 -5.57 0.32
N ASN A 237 -14.87 -5.63 -0.38
CA ASN A 237 -15.44 -4.49 -1.12
C ASN A 237 -16.57 -3.73 -0.38
N LYS A 238 -16.50 -3.60 0.95
CA LYS A 238 -17.54 -2.93 1.76
C LYS A 238 -17.86 -1.50 1.32
N ASN A 239 -16.90 -0.80 0.71
CA ASN A 239 -17.02 0.62 0.32
C ASN A 239 -17.28 0.82 -1.17
N GLU A 240 -17.47 -0.26 -1.95
CA GLU A 240 -17.81 -0.26 -3.38
C GLU A 240 -16.77 0.36 -4.33
N PHE A 241 -15.66 0.90 -3.82
CA PHE A 241 -14.59 1.48 -4.62
C PHE A 241 -13.53 0.49 -5.10
N ILE A 242 -13.56 -0.81 -4.73
CA ILE A 242 -12.53 -1.74 -5.22
C ILE A 242 -12.66 -1.98 -6.74
N GLY A 243 -13.87 -1.84 -7.30
CA GLY A 243 -14.10 -1.98 -8.73
C GLY A 243 -13.40 -0.94 -9.62
N ILE A 244 -12.81 0.12 -9.05
CA ILE A 244 -12.07 1.15 -9.81
C ILE A 244 -10.60 0.77 -10.04
N PHE A 245 -10.14 -0.37 -9.52
CA PHE A 245 -8.77 -0.86 -9.69
C PHE A 245 -8.67 -1.88 -10.82
N GLN A 246 -7.50 -1.97 -11.44
CA GLN A 246 -7.14 -3.02 -12.39
C GLN A 246 -6.88 -4.33 -11.63
N LEU A 247 -7.93 -5.14 -11.43
CA LEU A 247 -7.84 -6.38 -10.66
C LEU A 247 -7.66 -7.59 -11.56
N GLU A 248 -6.80 -8.53 -11.15
CA GLU A 248 -6.59 -9.82 -11.83
C GLU A 248 -7.88 -10.61 -12.03
N ARG A 249 -8.82 -10.54 -11.09
CA ARG A 249 -10.13 -11.23 -11.17
C ARG A 249 -11.05 -10.71 -12.28
N PHE A 250 -10.74 -9.58 -12.89
CA PHE A 250 -11.48 -9.05 -14.04
C PHE A 250 -10.97 -9.59 -15.37
N LYS A 251 -9.79 -10.22 -15.40
CA LYS A 251 -9.26 -10.86 -16.61
C LYS A 251 -10.10 -12.07 -17.01
N GLU A 252 -10.22 -12.30 -18.30
CA GLU A 252 -11.02 -13.38 -18.88
C GLU A 252 -10.57 -14.75 -18.37
N GLU A 253 -9.25 -14.97 -18.28
CA GLU A 253 -8.65 -16.21 -17.79
C GLU A 253 -9.03 -16.52 -16.32
N ASN A 254 -9.43 -15.52 -15.55
CA ASN A 254 -9.71 -15.64 -14.12
C ASN A 254 -11.20 -15.65 -13.79
N LYS A 255 -12.11 -15.73 -14.77
CA LYS A 255 -13.57 -15.67 -14.52
C LYS A 255 -14.10 -16.75 -13.56
N THR A 256 -13.40 -17.88 -13.45
CA THR A 256 -13.77 -18.99 -12.54
C THR A 256 -13.09 -18.89 -11.16
N TYR A 257 -12.45 -17.77 -10.83
CA TYR A 257 -11.70 -17.58 -9.58
C TYR A 257 -12.49 -17.99 -8.33
N ARG A 258 -13.80 -17.71 -8.30
CA ARG A 258 -14.64 -18.03 -7.15
C ARG A 258 -14.87 -19.53 -7.01
N ASP A 259 -15.21 -20.22 -8.10
CA ASP A 259 -15.41 -21.67 -8.07
C ASP A 259 -14.11 -22.40 -7.73
N ASN A 260 -13.00 -21.90 -8.26
CA ASN A 260 -11.65 -22.38 -7.98
C ASN A 260 -11.28 -22.22 -6.50
N TYR A 261 -11.53 -21.05 -5.91
CA TYR A 261 -11.34 -20.82 -4.47
C TYR A 261 -12.25 -21.73 -3.64
N LEU A 262 -13.53 -21.89 -3.99
CA LEU A 262 -14.41 -22.70 -3.15
C LEU A 262 -14.04 -24.19 -3.18
N LYS A 263 -13.55 -24.71 -4.32
CA LYS A 263 -13.32 -26.15 -4.52
C LYS A 263 -11.89 -26.63 -4.32
N ASN A 264 -10.91 -25.79 -4.66
CA ASN A 264 -9.49 -26.17 -4.76
C ASN A 264 -8.60 -25.07 -4.14
N TRP A 265 -9.04 -24.43 -3.05
CA TRP A 265 -8.30 -23.31 -2.46
C TRP A 265 -6.86 -23.69 -2.11
N GLU A 266 -6.62 -24.94 -1.70
CA GLU A 266 -5.32 -25.46 -1.29
C GLU A 266 -4.29 -25.28 -2.39
N TYR A 267 -4.66 -25.67 -3.62
CA TYR A 267 -3.81 -25.54 -4.80
C TYR A 267 -3.49 -24.07 -5.12
N TYR A 268 -4.48 -23.18 -5.04
CA TYR A 268 -4.29 -21.77 -5.35
C TYR A 268 -3.59 -20.99 -4.23
N ALA A 269 -3.68 -21.46 -2.99
CA ALA A 269 -3.05 -20.85 -1.84
C ALA A 269 -1.62 -21.37 -1.59
N TYR A 270 -1.26 -22.53 -2.13
CA TYR A 270 0.01 -23.22 -1.88
C TYR A 270 1.24 -22.32 -1.98
N ASP A 271 1.31 -21.44 -2.98
CA ASP A 271 2.48 -20.59 -3.23
C ASP A 271 2.56 -19.37 -2.29
N THR A 272 1.58 -19.19 -1.39
CA THR A 272 1.65 -18.16 -0.36
C THR A 272 2.52 -18.64 0.82
N PRO A 273 3.38 -17.80 1.41
CA PRO A 273 4.33 -18.24 2.43
C PRO A 273 3.69 -18.93 3.63
N TYR A 274 2.52 -18.44 4.07
CA TYR A 274 1.77 -19.08 5.15
C TYR A 274 1.35 -20.50 4.81
N TRP A 275 0.65 -20.69 3.69
CA TRP A 275 0.09 -21.99 3.33
C TRP A 275 1.16 -22.97 2.86
N MET A 276 2.18 -22.51 2.13
CA MET A 276 3.34 -23.32 1.75
C MET A 276 3.98 -23.99 2.96
N ASN A 277 4.25 -23.20 4.01
CA ASN A 277 4.83 -23.71 5.25
C ASN A 277 3.89 -24.68 5.97
N ARG A 278 2.57 -24.44 5.90
CA ARG A 278 1.58 -25.33 6.49
C ARG A 278 1.54 -26.66 5.76
N PHE A 279 1.40 -26.69 4.43
CA PHE A 279 1.40 -27.93 3.67
C PHE A 279 2.70 -28.73 3.86
N ALA A 280 3.85 -28.04 3.93
CA ALA A 280 5.14 -28.70 4.17
C ALA A 280 5.22 -29.46 5.50
N LEU A 281 4.53 -29.00 6.56
CA LEU A 281 4.50 -29.71 7.87
C LEU A 281 3.80 -31.07 7.80
N TYR A 282 2.89 -31.24 6.85
CA TYR A 282 2.13 -32.48 6.62
C TYR A 282 2.56 -33.15 5.32
N GLU A 283 3.74 -32.81 4.79
CA GLU A 283 4.32 -33.44 3.59
C GLU A 283 3.40 -33.32 2.34
N GLY A 284 2.57 -32.28 2.32
CA GLY A 284 1.67 -31.96 1.21
C GLY A 284 2.44 -31.25 0.09
N ASN A 285 2.33 -31.79 -1.14
CA ASN A 285 2.98 -31.26 -2.33
C ASN A 285 1.95 -30.82 -3.37
N LYS A 286 2.24 -29.71 -4.06
CA LYS A 286 1.39 -29.20 -5.13
C LYS A 286 1.50 -30.05 -6.39
N ASP A 287 0.37 -30.54 -6.88
CA ASP A 287 0.28 -31.26 -8.14
C ASP A 287 -0.34 -30.37 -9.22
N GLU A 288 0.45 -30.04 -10.24
CA GLU A 288 0.06 -29.14 -11.33
C GLU A 288 -0.87 -29.80 -12.37
N GLU A 289 -0.87 -31.14 -12.46
CA GLU A 289 -1.70 -31.88 -13.42
C GLU A 289 -3.14 -32.01 -12.92
N GLN A 290 -3.28 -32.40 -11.65
CA GLN A 290 -4.54 -32.64 -10.95
C GLN A 290 -5.08 -31.39 -10.25
N LYS A 291 -4.28 -30.33 -10.13
CA LYS A 291 -4.62 -29.06 -9.47
C LYS A 291 -5.11 -29.24 -8.03
N ARG A 292 -4.35 -30.01 -7.25
CA ARG A 292 -4.63 -30.29 -5.84
C ARG A 292 -3.34 -30.44 -5.05
N ILE A 293 -3.46 -30.56 -3.74
CA ILE A 293 -2.36 -30.98 -2.88
C ILE A 293 -2.42 -32.49 -2.71
N ILE A 294 -1.27 -33.16 -2.87
CA ILE A 294 -1.10 -34.59 -2.65
C ILE A 294 -0.26 -34.77 -1.40
N TYR A 295 -0.81 -35.47 -0.42
CA TYR A 295 -0.13 -35.85 0.81
C TYR A 295 0.56 -37.21 0.63
N GLU A 296 1.55 -37.51 1.47
CA GLU A 296 2.27 -38.79 1.44
C GLU A 296 1.32 -39.97 1.67
N ASP A 297 0.41 -39.83 2.63
CA ASP A 297 -0.60 -40.82 2.98
C ASP A 297 -1.89 -40.16 3.53
N GLU A 298 -2.91 -40.99 3.76
CA GLU A 298 -4.20 -40.56 4.31
C GLU A 298 -4.06 -40.07 5.77
N GLU A 299 -3.04 -40.50 6.53
CA GLU A 299 -2.84 -40.07 7.92
C GLU A 299 -2.43 -38.59 7.94
N LYS A 300 -1.45 -38.20 7.10
CA LYS A 300 -1.03 -36.80 6.92
C LYS A 300 -2.13 -35.89 6.42
N GLU A 301 -2.93 -36.37 5.47
CA GLU A 301 -4.07 -35.61 4.97
C GLU A 301 -5.09 -35.35 6.09
N ASN A 302 -5.44 -36.40 6.87
CA ASN A 302 -6.37 -36.26 7.99
C ASN A 302 -5.82 -35.32 9.08
N GLU A 303 -4.55 -35.45 9.46
CA GLU A 303 -3.89 -34.56 10.43
C GLU A 303 -3.98 -33.09 10.00
N PHE A 304 -3.74 -32.81 8.71
CA PHE A 304 -3.85 -31.45 8.17
C PHE A 304 -5.25 -30.87 8.34
N TYR A 305 -6.29 -31.61 7.93
CA TYR A 305 -7.66 -31.12 7.99
C TYR A 305 -8.19 -31.03 9.42
N GLU A 306 -7.78 -31.93 10.32
CA GLU A 306 -8.11 -31.85 11.75
C GLU A 306 -7.52 -30.60 12.42
N ASP A 307 -6.28 -30.22 12.06
CA ASP A 307 -5.60 -29.06 12.64
C ASP A 307 -6.05 -27.72 12.02
N MET A 308 -6.29 -27.71 10.71
CA MET A 308 -6.64 -26.48 9.99
C MET A 308 -8.13 -26.12 10.06
N ASP A 309 -9.03 -27.11 10.08
CA ASP A 309 -10.50 -26.92 10.11
C ASP A 309 -11.01 -25.87 9.10
N TYR A 310 -10.44 -25.87 7.88
CA TYR A 310 -10.66 -24.83 6.87
C TYR A 310 -11.35 -25.39 5.62
N PHE A 311 -12.66 -25.10 5.49
CA PHE A 311 -13.51 -25.56 4.38
C PHE A 311 -14.34 -24.40 3.79
N PRO A 312 -13.84 -23.70 2.75
CA PRO A 312 -14.51 -22.52 2.19
C PRO A 312 -15.89 -22.77 1.58
N ASP A 313 -16.10 -23.91 0.93
CA ASP A 313 -17.36 -24.32 0.31
C ASP A 313 -18.45 -24.67 1.33
N GLU A 314 -18.07 -25.25 2.47
CA GLU A 314 -18.98 -25.56 3.59
C GLU A 314 -19.35 -24.32 4.42
N SER A 315 -18.66 -23.21 4.20
CA SER A 315 -18.85 -21.98 4.97
C SER A 315 -20.14 -21.25 4.62
N SER A 316 -20.60 -20.41 5.56
CA SER A 316 -21.84 -19.64 5.37
C SER A 316 -21.76 -18.71 4.16
N LYS A 317 -22.89 -18.43 3.51
CA LYS A 317 -22.94 -17.45 2.41
C LYS A 317 -22.38 -16.08 2.81
N GLU A 318 -22.66 -15.63 4.03
CA GLU A 318 -22.13 -14.36 4.53
C GLU A 318 -20.59 -14.36 4.58
N THR A 319 -20.01 -15.45 5.09
CA THR A 319 -18.57 -15.67 5.14
C THR A 319 -17.95 -15.67 3.74
N GLN A 320 -18.54 -16.42 2.81
CA GLN A 320 -18.09 -16.46 1.41
C GLN A 320 -18.18 -15.09 0.73
N GLU A 321 -19.24 -14.31 0.96
CA GLU A 321 -19.35 -12.96 0.40
C GLU A 321 -18.33 -11.98 1.01
N LYS A 322 -18.01 -12.12 2.29
CA LYS A 322 -16.96 -11.29 2.92
C LYS A 322 -15.57 -11.60 2.38
N SER A 323 -15.26 -12.89 2.14
CA SER A 323 -13.94 -13.32 1.64
C SER A 323 -13.79 -13.15 0.13
N ILE A 324 -14.68 -13.77 -0.66
CA ILE A 324 -14.57 -13.93 -2.11
C ILE A 324 -15.79 -13.37 -2.86
N GLY A 325 -16.48 -12.40 -2.25
CA GLY A 325 -17.63 -11.71 -2.81
C GLY A 325 -17.39 -11.13 -4.22
N LYS A 326 -18.50 -10.91 -4.92
CA LYS A 326 -18.46 -10.27 -6.24
C LYS A 326 -17.98 -8.83 -6.10
N ILE A 327 -17.08 -8.42 -7.00
CA ILE A 327 -16.62 -7.03 -7.11
C ILE A 327 -17.08 -6.52 -8.47
N GLU A 328 -17.78 -5.38 -8.47
CA GLU A 328 -18.32 -4.74 -9.67
C GLU A 328 -17.85 -3.28 -9.69
N LYS A 329 -17.62 -2.73 -10.90
CA LYS A 329 -17.36 -1.29 -11.10
C LYS A 329 -18.69 -0.53 -11.01
N VAL A 330 -19.21 -0.40 -9.79
CA VAL A 330 -20.45 0.36 -9.49
C VAL A 330 -20.18 1.83 -9.21
N SER A 331 -18.92 2.18 -8.94
CA SER A 331 -18.44 3.55 -8.78
C SER A 331 -17.33 3.87 -9.78
N ASN A 332 -17.05 5.16 -9.96
CA ASN A 332 -15.97 5.64 -10.82
C ASN A 332 -14.95 6.50 -10.05
N LEU A 333 -13.86 6.86 -10.74
CA LEU A 333 -12.76 7.60 -10.14
C LEU A 333 -13.15 9.03 -9.74
N ASN A 334 -14.03 9.68 -10.50
CA ASN A 334 -14.57 11.00 -10.15
C ASN A 334 -15.37 10.93 -8.84
N GLU A 335 -16.23 9.94 -8.65
CA GLU A 335 -16.95 9.75 -7.38
C GLU A 335 -15.99 9.52 -6.21
N PHE A 336 -14.93 8.74 -6.40
CA PHE A 336 -13.88 8.54 -5.40
C PHE A 336 -13.17 9.86 -5.08
N TYR A 337 -12.80 10.62 -6.10
CA TYR A 337 -12.13 11.91 -5.99
C TYR A 337 -13.01 12.94 -5.29
N CYS A 338 -14.28 13.10 -5.67
CA CYS A 338 -15.23 13.98 -5.02
C CYS A 338 -15.47 13.60 -3.55
N LYS A 339 -15.53 12.29 -3.24
CA LYS A 339 -15.77 11.82 -1.87
C LYS A 339 -14.59 12.07 -0.93
N TYR A 340 -13.36 11.86 -1.40
CA TYR A 340 -12.17 11.86 -0.54
C TYR A 340 -11.21 13.05 -0.79
N GLY A 341 -11.35 13.78 -1.88
CA GLY A 341 -10.45 14.86 -2.32
C GLY A 341 -10.65 16.23 -1.68
N GLY A 342 -11.48 16.34 -0.64
CA GLY A 342 -11.89 17.63 -0.06
C GLY A 342 -10.77 18.49 0.58
N ARG A 343 -9.52 18.03 0.60
CA ARG A 343 -8.36 18.79 1.10
C ARG A 343 -7.18 18.82 0.12
N ASN A 344 -7.42 18.43 -1.12
CA ASN A 344 -6.42 18.47 -2.18
C ASN A 344 -5.83 19.87 -2.31
N VAL A 345 -4.51 19.92 -2.50
CA VAL A 345 -3.73 21.14 -2.66
C VAL A 345 -3.73 21.55 -4.12
N ILE A 346 -3.52 20.58 -5.01
CA ILE A 346 -3.57 20.81 -6.46
C ILE A 346 -4.99 20.60 -6.96
N LYS A 347 -5.32 21.30 -8.05
CA LYS A 347 -6.53 21.04 -8.82
C LYS A 347 -6.16 20.14 -9.99
N ILE A 348 -6.85 19.02 -10.08
CA ILE A 348 -6.82 18.13 -11.23
C ILE A 348 -8.17 18.33 -11.90
N GLU A 349 -8.17 18.60 -13.20
CA GLU A 349 -9.41 18.84 -13.92
C GLU A 349 -10.19 17.52 -14.07
N GLU A 350 -11.53 17.58 -14.05
CA GLU A 350 -12.36 16.38 -14.17
C GLU A 350 -12.07 15.60 -15.46
N GLU A 351 -11.76 16.32 -16.56
CA GLU A 351 -11.37 15.73 -17.85
C GLU A 351 -10.14 14.82 -17.71
N GLU A 352 -9.11 15.27 -16.98
CA GLU A 352 -7.90 14.48 -16.73
C GLU A 352 -8.18 13.23 -15.89
N ILE A 353 -9.17 13.30 -14.98
CA ILE A 353 -9.59 12.16 -14.16
C ILE A 353 -10.40 11.16 -14.98
N VAL A 354 -11.20 11.62 -15.95
CA VAL A 354 -12.00 10.74 -16.83
C VAL A 354 -11.10 9.92 -17.75
N ASP A 355 -9.96 10.47 -18.17
CA ASP A 355 -8.97 9.77 -19.01
C ASP A 355 -8.31 8.59 -18.27
N LEU A 356 -8.38 8.54 -16.94
CA LEU A 356 -8.00 7.38 -16.15
C LEU A 356 -9.13 6.33 -16.10
N ASP A 357 -8.96 5.21 -16.81
CA ASP A 357 -9.96 4.13 -16.82
C ASP A 357 -10.06 3.39 -15.48
N LEU A 358 -8.92 2.88 -15.01
CA LEU A 358 -8.79 2.11 -13.77
C LEU A 358 -7.44 2.41 -13.10
N ILE A 359 -7.41 2.33 -11.78
CA ILE A 359 -6.21 2.52 -10.97
C ILE A 359 -5.30 1.30 -11.11
N VAL A 360 -4.03 1.51 -11.45
CA VAL A 360 -3.05 0.42 -11.55
C VAL A 360 -2.66 -0.05 -10.15
N VAL A 361 -2.62 -1.37 -9.96
CA VAL A 361 -2.12 -2.00 -8.75
C VAL A 361 -0.70 -2.49 -9.05
N TYR A 362 0.27 -2.07 -8.23
CA TYR A 362 1.65 -2.52 -8.26
C TYR A 362 2.00 -3.25 -6.96
#